data_AF-A0A7K8UQ46-F1
#
_entry.id   AF-A0A7K8UQ46-F1
#
_cell.length_a   1.000
_cell.length_b   1.000
_cell.length_c   1.000
_cell.angle_alpha   90.00
_cell.angle_beta   90.00
_cell.angle_gamma   90.00
#
_symmetry.space_group_name_H-M   'P 1'
#
loop_
_entity.id
_entity.type
_entity.pdbx_description
1 polymer ?
#
loop_
_entity_poly.entity_id
_entity_poly.type
_entity_poly.pdbx_seq_one_letter_code
_entity_poly.pdbx_strand_id
1 'polypeptide(L)'
;ACMLCGRAEADPDTCGHKLQKQGLCAHVFCLFFANELSQERGPDEGLVGFLPEDIQRVIKRAARKRCVVCGESGATITCRQTGCDRSFHLPCAAEGGCVTQFIFHF
;
A
#
# COMPACT_ATOMS: atom_id res chain seq x y z
N ALA A 1 9.38 9.92 -1.37
CA ALA A 1 8.24 9.50 -0.53
C ALA A 1 7.72 8.15 -1.01
N CYS A 2 7.03 7.39 -0.15
CA CYS A 2 6.38 6.15 -0.56
C CYS A 2 5.29 6.45 -1.59
N MET A 3 5.35 5.79 -2.74
CA MET A 3 4.44 6.01 -3.86
C MET A 3 3.00 5.50 -3.63
N LEU A 4 2.76 4.74 -2.56
CA LEU A 4 1.45 4.17 -2.22
C LEU A 4 0.73 4.92 -1.09
N CYS A 5 1.45 5.66 -0.24
CA CYS A 5 0.84 6.46 0.84
C CYS A 5 1.22 7.94 0.81
N GLY A 6 2.09 8.37 -0.11
CA GLY A 6 2.53 9.75 -0.26
C GLY A 6 3.47 10.25 0.84
N ARG A 7 3.71 9.50 1.92
CA ARG A 7 4.53 9.94 3.05
C ARG A 7 6.01 9.62 2.85
N ALA A 8 6.88 10.57 3.23
CA ALA A 8 8.32 10.36 3.25
C ALA A 8 8.72 9.44 4.41
N GLU A 9 8.14 9.70 5.58
CA GLU A 9 8.31 8.92 6.81
C GLU A 9 6.94 8.48 7.34
N ALA A 10 6.88 7.27 7.89
CA ALA A 10 5.72 6.71 8.53
C ALA A 10 6.18 5.79 9.68
N ASP A 11 5.30 5.53 10.63
CA ASP A 11 5.56 4.61 11.73
C ASP A 11 5.97 3.22 11.18
N PRO A 12 7.18 2.72 11.49
CA PRO A 12 7.64 1.39 11.08
C PRO A 12 6.73 0.26 11.53
N ASP A 13 6.04 0.39 12.66
CA ASP A 13 5.12 -0.64 13.16
C ASP A 13 3.84 -0.71 12.32
N THR A 14 3.45 0.41 11.70
CA THR A 14 2.27 0.49 10.82
C THR A 14 2.61 0.19 9.36
N CYS A 15 3.68 0.79 8.84
CA CYS A 15 4.01 0.74 7.42
C CYS A 15 5.15 -0.22 7.06
N GLY A 16 5.93 -0.66 8.05
CA GLY A 16 7.18 -1.39 7.82
C GLY A 16 8.29 -0.47 7.32
N HIS A 17 9.46 -1.05 7.08
CA HIS A 17 10.60 -0.30 6.56
C HIS A 17 10.36 0.17 5.12
N LYS A 18 11.08 1.22 4.72
CA LYS A 18 11.02 1.80 3.38
C LYS A 18 11.99 1.09 2.46
N LEU A 19 11.50 0.60 1.33
CA LEU A 19 12.29 -0.02 0.27
C LEU A 19 12.49 0.95 -0.88
N GLN A 20 13.65 0.87 -1.54
CA GLN A 20 13.95 1.64 -2.74
C GLN A 20 14.75 0.79 -3.73
N LYS A 21 14.23 0.64 -4.96
CA LYS A 21 14.88 -0.12 -6.03
C LYS A 21 14.31 0.29 -7.39
N GLN A 22 15.16 0.38 -8.41
CA GLN A 22 14.76 0.72 -9.80
C GLN A 22 13.87 1.99 -9.91
N GLY A 23 14.16 3.01 -9.10
CA GLY A 23 13.38 4.27 -9.07
C GLY A 23 12.03 4.18 -8.35
N LEU A 24 11.65 3.01 -7.84
CA LEU A 24 10.47 2.83 -7.00
C LEU A 24 10.83 3.05 -5.53
N CYS A 25 9.88 3.57 -4.77
CA CYS A 25 10.01 3.77 -3.32
C CYS A 25 8.68 3.44 -2.65
N ALA A 26 8.65 2.43 -1.78
CA ALA A 26 7.45 2.05 -1.05
C ALA A 26 7.78 1.47 0.32
N HIS A 27 6.89 1.64 1.29
CA HIS A 27 6.97 0.89 2.54
C HIS A 27 6.52 -0.55 2.32
N VAL A 28 7.14 -1.49 3.04
CA VAL A 28 6.87 -2.94 2.88
C VAL A 28 5.38 -3.24 3.05
N PHE A 29 4.76 -2.82 4.15
CA PHE A 29 3.36 -3.15 4.40
C PHE A 29 2.42 -2.37 3.46
N CYS A 30 2.80 -1.19 2.98
CA CYS A 30 2.01 -0.52 1.94
C CYS A 30 1.89 -1.38 0.67
N LEU A 31 2.94 -2.14 0.30
CA LEU A 31 2.88 -3.07 -0.83
C LEU A 31 1.94 -4.24 -0.52
N PHE A 32 2.11 -4.90 0.63
CA PHE A 32 1.30 -6.06 1.01
C PHE A 32 -0.19 -5.75 1.19
N PHE A 33 -0.55 -4.56 1.64
CA PHE A 33 -1.95 -4.17 1.83
C PHE A 33 -2.62 -3.64 0.56
N ALA A 34 -1.85 -3.27 -0.47
CA ALA A 34 -2.41 -2.72 -1.69
C ALA A 34 -3.32 -3.75 -2.38
N ASN A 35 -4.58 -3.38 -2.65
CA ASN A 35 -5.50 -4.30 -3.30
C ASN A 35 -5.00 -4.67 -4.70
N GLU A 36 -5.16 -5.96 -5.05
CA GLU A 36 -4.81 -6.50 -6.38
C GLU A 36 -3.32 -6.39 -6.73
N LEU A 37 -2.44 -6.25 -5.73
CA LEU A 37 -1.00 -6.36 -5.88
C LEU A 37 -0.54 -7.74 -5.39
N SER A 38 -0.14 -8.60 -6.32
CA SER A 38 0.32 -9.97 -6.02
C SER A 38 1.84 -10.04 -6.07
N GLN A 39 2.43 -10.80 -5.14
CA GLN A 39 3.85 -11.16 -5.18
C GLN A 39 3.99 -12.35 -6.13
N GLU A 40 4.36 -12.10 -7.38
CA GLU A 40 4.44 -13.15 -8.42
C GLU A 40 5.85 -13.74 -8.57
N ARG A 41 6.83 -13.21 -7.82
CA ARG A 41 8.25 -13.50 -8.00
C ARG A 41 8.99 -13.71 -6.68
N GLY A 42 10.22 -14.20 -6.79
CA GLY A 42 11.12 -14.33 -5.65
C GLY A 42 11.44 -12.97 -5.00
N PRO A 43 11.86 -12.95 -3.72
CA PRO A 43 12.08 -11.73 -2.96
C PRO A 43 13.18 -10.81 -3.55
N ASP A 44 14.10 -11.36 -4.33
CA ASP A 44 15.18 -10.62 -4.98
C ASP A 44 14.74 -9.87 -6.25
N GLU A 45 13.56 -10.17 -6.78
CA GLU A 45 12.99 -9.49 -7.95
C GLU A 45 12.15 -8.28 -7.53
N GLY A 46 12.18 -7.20 -8.32
CA GLY A 46 11.40 -5.99 -8.04
C GLY A 46 11.59 -5.43 -6.64
N LEU A 47 10.51 -4.96 -6.02
CA LEU A 47 10.45 -4.62 -4.60
C LEU A 47 9.90 -5.82 -3.83
N VAL A 48 10.78 -6.62 -3.20
CA VAL A 48 10.42 -7.83 -2.44
C VAL A 48 9.45 -8.76 -3.19
N GLY A 49 9.70 -9.02 -4.47
CA GLY A 49 8.87 -9.87 -5.34
C GLY A 49 7.69 -9.17 -6.02
N PHE A 50 7.48 -7.87 -5.79
CA PHE A 50 6.50 -7.06 -6.51
C PHE A 50 7.13 -6.38 -7.73
N LEU A 51 6.59 -6.65 -8.92
CA LEU A 51 7.13 -6.10 -10.16
C LEU A 51 6.80 -4.60 -10.32
N PRO A 52 7.71 -3.80 -10.90
CA PRO A 52 7.47 -2.39 -11.17
C PRO A 52 6.17 -2.11 -11.94
N GLU A 53 5.88 -2.91 -12.96
CA GLU A 53 4.67 -2.78 -13.79
C GLU A 53 3.37 -3.00 -13.01
N ASP A 54 3.35 -3.95 -12.07
CA ASP A 54 2.20 -4.22 -11.23
C ASP A 54 1.94 -3.09 -10.23
N ILE A 55 3.02 -2.59 -9.61
CA ILE A 55 2.97 -1.44 -8.70
C ILE A 55 2.42 -0.21 -9.44
N GLN A 56 2.94 0.07 -10.63
CA GLN A 56 2.46 1.19 -11.47
C GLN A 56 0.99 1.01 -11.88
N ARG A 57 0.57 -0.21 -12.21
CA ARG A 57 -0.83 -0.51 -12.53
C ARG A 57 -1.76 -0.25 -11.34
N VAL A 58 -1.37 -0.67 -10.14
CA VAL A 58 -2.14 -0.42 -8.91
C VAL A 58 -2.22 1.07 -8.59
N ILE A 59 -1.13 1.82 -8.73
CA ILE A 59 -1.13 3.28 -8.52
C ILE A 59 -2.07 3.97 -9.52
N LYS A 60 -2.01 3.61 -10.80
CA LYS A 60 -2.93 4.17 -11.81
C LYS A 60 -4.40 3.87 -11.46
N ARG A 61 -4.70 2.67 -10.96
CA ARG A 61 -6.05 2.31 -10.49
C ARG A 61 -6.46 3.11 -9.25
N ALA A 62 -5.54 3.36 -8.34
CA ALA A 62 -5.79 4.10 -7.10
C ALA A 62 -5.89 5.61 -7.30
N ALA A 63 -5.40 6.16 -8.42
CA ALA A 63 -5.48 7.60 -8.73
C ALA A 63 -6.91 8.16 -8.72
N ARG A 64 -7.93 7.33 -8.96
CA ARG A 64 -9.35 7.70 -8.89
C ARG A 64 -9.99 7.48 -7.52
N LYS A 65 -9.28 6.84 -6.58
CA LYS A 65 -9.76 6.53 -5.24
C LYS A 65 -9.22 7.55 -4.26
N ARG A 66 -10.12 8.22 -3.54
CA ARG A 66 -9.77 9.18 -2.49
C ARG A 66 -9.68 8.49 -1.13
N CYS A 67 -8.66 8.86 -0.37
CA CYS A 67 -8.55 8.46 1.02
C CYS A 67 -9.62 9.19 1.84
N VAL A 68 -10.44 8.44 2.59
CA VAL A 68 -11.51 9.05 3.41
C VAL A 68 -10.99 9.83 4.62
N VAL A 69 -9.72 9.63 4.99
CA VAL A 69 -9.08 10.29 6.15
C VAL A 69 -8.36 11.57 5.74
N CYS A 70 -7.42 11.50 4.78
CA CYS A 70 -6.66 12.69 4.36
C CYS A 70 -7.26 13.44 3.17
N GLY A 71 -8.25 12.87 2.48
CA GLY A 71 -8.91 13.48 1.32
C GLY A 71 -8.16 13.37 -0.02
N GLU A 72 -6.86 13.07 0.01
CA GLU A 72 -6.00 12.92 -1.18
C GLU A 72 -6.31 11.66 -2.00
N SER A 73 -6.05 11.74 -3.31
CA SER A 73 -6.15 10.59 -4.23
C SER A 73 -4.98 9.62 -4.10
N GLY A 74 -5.14 8.39 -4.58
CA GLY A 74 -4.09 7.36 -4.56
C GLY A 74 -4.29 6.28 -3.50
N ALA A 75 -5.47 6.22 -2.87
CA ALA A 75 -5.76 5.25 -1.83
C ALA A 75 -5.87 3.81 -2.38
N THR A 76 -4.91 2.95 -2.03
CA THR A 76 -4.79 1.58 -2.56
C THR A 76 -5.49 0.51 -1.72
N ILE A 77 -5.98 0.85 -0.53
CA ILE A 77 -6.62 -0.10 0.39
C ILE A 77 -8.10 0.20 0.48
N THR A 78 -8.96 -0.76 0.12
CA THR A 78 -10.42 -0.66 0.21
C THR A 78 -10.89 -1.45 1.41
N CYS A 79 -11.91 -0.95 2.11
CA CYS A 79 -12.53 -1.67 3.22
C CYS A 79 -12.96 -3.08 2.80
N ARG A 80 -12.70 -4.08 3.65
CA ARG A 80 -13.04 -5.49 3.38
C ARG A 80 -14.55 -5.77 3.41
N GLN A 81 -15.31 -4.93 4.11
CA GLN A 81 -16.76 -5.07 4.28
C GLN A 81 -17.47 -5.00 2.93
N THR A 82 -18.30 -6.00 2.63
CA THR A 82 -19.09 -6.05 1.40
C THR A 82 -19.97 -4.79 1.28
N GLY A 83 -19.89 -4.14 0.12
CA GLY A 83 -20.64 -2.90 -0.18
C GLY A 83 -20.01 -1.61 0.34
N CYS A 84 -18.89 -1.68 1.07
CA CYS A 84 -18.15 -0.49 1.50
C CYS A 84 -17.11 -0.12 0.43
N ASP A 85 -17.17 1.11 -0.09
CA ASP A 85 -16.27 1.64 -1.11
C ASP A 85 -15.18 2.56 -0.54
N ARG A 86 -15.15 2.73 0.79
CA ARG A 86 -14.15 3.57 1.48
C ARG A 86 -12.75 3.06 1.21
N SER A 87 -11.88 3.98 0.81
CA SER A 87 -10.50 3.71 0.49
C SER A 87 -9.54 4.48 1.40
N PHE A 88 -8.37 3.91 1.64
CA PHE A 88 -7.36 4.40 2.58
C PHE A 88 -5.94 4.24 2.02
N HIS A 89 -5.05 5.15 2.43
CA HIS A 89 -3.63 4.82 2.53
C HIS A 89 -3.40 4.00 3.81
N LEU A 90 -2.38 3.15 3.87
CA LEU A 90 -2.10 2.35 5.06
C LEU A 90 -1.99 3.16 6.38
N PRO A 91 -1.15 4.21 6.47
CA PRO A 91 -1.06 4.98 7.71
C PRO A 91 -2.38 5.68 8.05
N CYS A 92 -3.12 6.12 7.04
CA CYS A 92 -4.43 6.73 7.23
C CYS A 92 -5.49 5.73 7.72
N ALA A 93 -5.41 4.45 7.33
CA ALA A 93 -6.30 3.42 7.83
C ALA A 93 -6.13 3.26 9.34
N ALA A 94 -4.88 3.19 9.83
CA ALA A 94 -4.57 3.11 11.25
C ALA A 94 -5.04 4.37 12.01
N GLU A 95 -4.75 5.57 11.51
CA GLU A 95 -5.22 6.84 12.08
C GLU A 95 -6.76 6.95 12.12
N GLY A 96 -7.42 6.41 11.10
CA GLY A 96 -8.88 6.36 10.99
C GLY A 96 -9.54 5.26 11.81
N GLY A 97 -8.80 4.56 12.66
CA GLY A 97 -9.33 3.49 13.53
C GLY A 97 -9.70 2.21 12.81
N CYS A 98 -9.21 2.00 11.58
CA CYS A 98 -9.41 0.73 10.89
C CYS A 98 -8.52 -0.36 11.51
N VAL A 99 -9.04 -1.58 11.58
CA VAL A 99 -8.22 -2.75 11.96
C VAL A 99 -7.36 -3.15 10.77
N THR A 100 -6.04 -3.00 10.89
CA THR A 100 -5.05 -3.47 9.92
C THR A 100 -4.27 -4.63 10.53
N GLN A 101 -4.39 -5.82 9.95
CA GLN A 101 -3.67 -7.01 10.43
C GLN A 101 -2.93 -7.66 9.27
N PHE A 102 -1.66 -7.97 9.50
CA PHE A 102 -0.83 -8.75 8.60
C PHE A 102 -0.27 -9.93 9.39
N ILE A 103 -0.47 -11.13 8.88
CA ILE A 103 -0.02 -12.36 9.52
C ILE A 103 1.03 -12.99 8.60
N PHE A 104 2.25 -13.14 9.10
CA PHE A 104 3.27 -13.92 8.40
C PHE A 104 2.82 -15.38 8.41
N HIS A 105 2.52 -15.92 7.23
CA HIS A 105 2.40 -17.36 7.06
C HIS A 105 3.82 -17.93 6.94
N PHE A 106 4.22 -18.69 7.95
CA PHE A 106 5.45 -19.49 7.96
C PHE A 106 5.27 -20.77 7.13
#